data_AF-A0A2W6BMU7-F1
#
_entry.id   AF-A0A2W6BMU7-F1
#
_cell.length_a   1.000
_cell.length_b   1.000
_cell.length_c   1.000
_cell.angle_alpha   90.00
_cell.angle_beta   90.00
_cell.angle_gamma   90.00
#
_symmetry.space_group_name_H-M   'P 1'
#
loop_
_entity.id
_entity.type
_entity.pdbx_description
1 polymer ?
#
loop_
_entity_poly.entity_id
_entity_poly.type
_entity_poly.pdbx_seq_one_letter_code
_entity_poly.pdbx_strand_id
1 'polypeptide(L)'
;MPLEVRQAVLEGINSKRIVAGTHVDGRGGVCPMQAANVPWWRIGRTSVERAQAAARAWDRYTDATGKWHPATKRQLVALRAMLEVSILQDSTATELSLSAAIADHQRRATPEQIISELEQYSEAERARRRCMAEDLPAIDRRTAPAATPLARPATPVARPATPLARPATPVARPAPRRRLDTGERDRTSELSHREGWSWLRLFRNYDDYEGALQALAEIEEHAAAAEREAERELATR
;
A
#
# COMPACT_ATOMS: atom_id res chain seq x y z
N MET A 1 -2.54 -8.47 -3.32
CA MET A 1 -2.49 -7.21 -4.10
C MET A 1 -1.83 -6.12 -3.25
N PRO A 2 -1.12 -5.09 -3.78
CA PRO A 2 -0.54 -4.04 -2.93
C PRO A 2 -1.61 -3.26 -2.13
N LEU A 3 -1.23 -2.72 -0.97
CA LEU A 3 -2.12 -1.96 -0.07
C LEU A 3 -2.77 -0.76 -0.78
N GLU A 4 -1.93 0.07 -1.42
CA GLU A 4 -2.39 1.25 -2.17
C GLU A 4 -3.42 0.91 -3.24
N VAL A 5 -3.25 -0.23 -3.92
CA VAL A 5 -4.19 -0.69 -4.95
C VAL A 5 -5.51 -1.11 -4.31
N ARG A 6 -5.50 -1.83 -3.18
CA ARG A 6 -6.74 -2.21 -2.47
C ARG A 6 -7.52 -0.99 -1.99
N GLN A 7 -6.84 -0.01 -1.42
CA GLN A 7 -7.45 1.26 -1.00
C GLN A 7 -8.05 2.00 -2.19
N ALA A 8 -7.32 2.10 -3.29
CA ALA A 8 -7.80 2.75 -4.50
C ALA A 8 -8.99 2.01 -5.14
N VAL A 9 -8.99 0.67 -5.12
CA VAL A 9 -10.15 -0.14 -5.56
C VAL A 9 -11.36 0.16 -4.69
N LEU A 10 -11.20 0.22 -3.36
CA LEU A 10 -12.28 0.54 -2.42
C LEU A 10 -12.88 1.91 -2.71
N GLU A 11 -12.05 2.92 -2.92
CA GLU A 11 -12.48 4.26 -3.34
C GLU A 11 -13.18 4.24 -4.72
N GLY A 12 -12.64 3.46 -5.65
CA GLY A 12 -13.20 3.28 -6.98
C GLY A 12 -14.60 2.65 -6.98
N ILE A 13 -14.85 1.69 -6.07
CA ILE A 13 -16.16 1.04 -5.93
C ILE A 13 -17.23 2.02 -5.42
N ASN A 14 -16.84 2.95 -4.54
CA ASN A 14 -17.76 3.95 -4.00
C ASN A 14 -18.11 5.04 -5.02
N SER A 15 -17.22 5.32 -5.96
CA SER A 15 -17.34 6.44 -6.91
C SER A 15 -17.81 6.03 -8.31
N LYS A 16 -17.67 4.77 -8.70
CA LYS A 16 -17.91 4.31 -10.07
C LYS A 16 -18.89 3.14 -10.12
N ARG A 17 -19.60 3.05 -11.24
CA ARG A 17 -20.43 1.89 -11.55
C ARG A 17 -19.54 0.70 -11.85
N ILE A 18 -19.69 -0.38 -11.10
CA ILE A 18 -18.85 -1.56 -11.24
C ILE A 18 -19.53 -2.62 -12.11
N VAL A 19 -18.73 -3.25 -12.98
CA VAL A 19 -19.15 -4.35 -13.85
C VAL A 19 -18.23 -5.56 -13.67
N ALA A 20 -18.73 -6.73 -14.03
CA ALA A 20 -17.98 -7.98 -14.07
C ALA A 20 -17.90 -8.54 -15.48
N GLY A 21 -16.88 -9.33 -15.78
CA GLY A 21 -16.67 -10.01 -17.08
C GLY A 21 -16.13 -9.12 -18.19
N THR A 22 -15.94 -7.82 -17.95
CA THR A 22 -15.29 -6.87 -18.88
C THR A 22 -14.54 -5.80 -18.10
N HIS A 23 -13.54 -5.18 -18.72
CA HIS A 23 -12.82 -4.04 -18.13
C HIS A 23 -13.68 -2.76 -18.14
N VAL A 24 -14.49 -2.57 -19.19
CA VAL A 24 -15.40 -1.44 -19.38
C VAL A 24 -16.66 -1.89 -20.13
N ASP A 25 -17.82 -1.34 -19.80
CA ASP A 25 -19.12 -1.68 -20.45
C ASP A 25 -19.56 -0.68 -21.53
N GLY A 26 -18.75 0.35 -21.81
CA GLY A 26 -19.08 1.44 -22.74
C GLY A 26 -20.17 2.41 -22.25
N ARG A 27 -20.77 2.15 -21.08
CA ARG A 27 -21.82 2.96 -20.42
C ARG A 27 -21.29 3.59 -19.12
N GLY A 28 -19.98 3.72 -18.99
CA GLY A 28 -19.31 4.25 -17.80
C GLY A 28 -19.11 3.24 -16.68
N GLY A 29 -19.52 1.98 -16.85
CA GLY A 29 -19.21 0.88 -15.95
C GLY A 29 -17.78 0.39 -16.16
N VAL A 30 -17.07 0.12 -15.06
CA VAL A 30 -15.67 -0.33 -15.08
C VAL A 30 -15.46 -1.53 -14.15
N CYS A 31 -14.47 -2.38 -14.44
CA CYS A 31 -14.11 -3.44 -13.49
C CYS A 31 -13.47 -2.83 -12.22
N PRO A 32 -13.52 -3.53 -11.07
CA PRO A 32 -12.96 -3.00 -9.82
C PRO A 32 -11.48 -2.60 -9.92
N MET A 33 -10.68 -3.37 -10.67
CA MET A 33 -9.25 -3.08 -10.82
C MET A 33 -8.99 -1.83 -11.67
N GLN A 34 -9.87 -1.55 -12.64
CA GLN A 34 -9.82 -0.32 -13.44
C GLN A 34 -10.38 0.87 -12.65
N ALA A 35 -11.33 0.63 -11.74
CA ALA A 35 -11.93 1.64 -10.89
C ALA A 35 -10.88 2.35 -10.03
N ALA A 36 -9.85 1.62 -9.58
CA ALA A 36 -8.73 2.14 -8.79
C ALA A 36 -7.97 3.30 -9.45
N ASN A 37 -8.01 3.44 -10.78
CA ASN A 37 -7.32 4.51 -11.52
C ASN A 37 -5.82 4.65 -11.17
N VAL A 38 -5.18 3.56 -10.74
CA VAL A 38 -3.77 3.53 -10.38
C VAL A 38 -2.92 3.15 -11.60
N PRO A 39 -1.82 3.86 -11.87
CA PRO A 39 -0.87 3.48 -12.91
C PRO A 39 -0.09 2.23 -12.47
N TRP A 40 -0.67 1.05 -12.70
CA TRP A 40 -0.16 -0.24 -12.24
C TRP A 40 1.27 -0.56 -12.72
N TRP A 41 1.70 0.03 -13.85
CA TRP A 41 3.07 -0.12 -14.35
C TRP A 41 4.14 0.49 -13.42
N ARG A 42 3.76 1.44 -12.55
CA ARG A 42 4.66 2.08 -11.59
C ARG A 42 4.90 1.21 -10.33
N ILE A 43 4.06 0.20 -10.09
CA ILE A 43 4.04 -0.61 -8.86
C ILE A 43 4.81 -1.94 -9.03
N GLY A 44 5.43 -2.17 -10.20
CA GLY A 44 6.25 -3.34 -10.49
C GLY A 44 5.48 -4.57 -10.98
N ARG A 45 6.19 -5.49 -11.66
CA ARG A 45 5.59 -6.63 -12.40
C ARG A 45 4.72 -7.55 -11.52
N THR A 46 5.19 -7.85 -10.31
CA THR A 46 4.47 -8.73 -9.37
C THR A 46 3.14 -8.13 -8.91
N SER A 47 3.04 -6.81 -8.85
CA SER A 47 1.81 -6.10 -8.52
C SER A 47 0.76 -6.22 -9.63
N VAL A 48 1.21 -6.16 -10.88
CA VAL A 48 0.37 -6.35 -12.07
C VAL A 48 -0.21 -7.76 -12.10
N GLU A 49 0.61 -8.78 -11.89
CA GLU A 49 0.18 -10.18 -11.86
C GLU A 49 -0.85 -10.42 -10.76
N ARG A 50 -0.64 -9.86 -9.56
CA ARG A 50 -1.62 -9.96 -8.46
C ARG A 50 -2.92 -9.22 -8.76
N ALA A 51 -2.86 -8.05 -9.39
CA ALA A 51 -4.06 -7.29 -9.77
C ALA A 51 -4.86 -8.03 -10.87
N GLN A 52 -4.18 -8.58 -11.88
CA GLN A 52 -4.83 -9.42 -12.89
C GLN A 52 -5.43 -10.69 -12.27
N ALA A 53 -4.73 -11.31 -11.31
CA ALA A 53 -5.28 -12.45 -10.58
C ALA A 53 -6.53 -12.07 -9.79
N ALA A 54 -6.58 -10.87 -9.20
CA ALA A 54 -7.76 -10.34 -8.52
C ALA A 54 -8.92 -10.05 -9.49
N ALA A 55 -8.64 -9.49 -10.68
CA ALA A 55 -9.66 -9.30 -11.72
C ALA A 55 -10.30 -10.64 -12.15
N ARG A 56 -9.45 -11.65 -12.43
CA ARG A 56 -9.93 -13.00 -12.76
C ARG A 56 -10.66 -13.68 -11.60
N ALA A 57 -10.38 -13.26 -10.37
CA ALA A 57 -11.03 -13.79 -9.19
C ALA A 57 -12.43 -13.21 -9.02
N TRP A 58 -12.54 -11.89 -9.22
CA TRP A 58 -13.81 -11.18 -9.30
C TRP A 58 -14.72 -11.78 -10.37
N ASP A 59 -14.22 -11.93 -11.59
CA ASP A 59 -15.03 -12.47 -12.70
C ASP A 59 -15.52 -13.90 -12.43
N ARG A 60 -14.72 -14.72 -11.71
CA ARG A 60 -15.15 -16.06 -11.28
C ARG A 60 -16.18 -16.02 -10.16
N TYR A 61 -16.02 -15.11 -9.20
CA TYR A 61 -16.95 -14.96 -8.09
C TYR A 61 -18.34 -14.52 -8.54
N THR A 62 -18.39 -13.62 -9.51
CA THR A 62 -19.65 -13.14 -10.07
C THR A 62 -20.23 -14.07 -11.13
N ASP A 63 -19.55 -15.18 -11.43
CA ASP A 63 -19.84 -16.07 -12.56
C ASP A 63 -19.99 -15.34 -13.91
N ALA A 64 -19.14 -14.34 -14.14
CA ALA A 64 -19.13 -13.55 -15.36
C ALA A 64 -18.35 -14.23 -16.51
N THR A 65 -18.19 -15.56 -16.46
CA THR A 65 -17.40 -16.29 -17.45
C THR A 65 -18.07 -16.25 -18.83
N GLY A 66 -17.59 -15.33 -19.68
CA GLY A 66 -18.05 -15.17 -21.06
C GLY A 66 -19.23 -14.20 -21.27
N LYS A 67 -19.80 -13.63 -20.20
CA LYS A 67 -20.83 -12.57 -20.31
C LYS A 67 -20.59 -11.49 -19.26
N TRP A 68 -20.61 -10.24 -19.71
CA TRP A 68 -20.50 -9.11 -18.80
C TRP A 68 -21.87 -8.78 -18.19
N HIS A 69 -21.87 -8.34 -16.93
CA HIS A 69 -23.05 -7.82 -16.27
C HIS A 69 -22.69 -6.74 -15.23
N PRO A 70 -23.63 -5.86 -14.86
CA PRO A 70 -23.44 -4.95 -13.73
C PRO A 70 -23.28 -5.72 -12.42
N ALA A 71 -22.42 -5.24 -11.53
CA ALA A 71 -22.27 -5.83 -10.20
C ALA A 71 -23.58 -5.65 -9.40
N THR A 72 -24.05 -6.71 -8.77
CA THR A 72 -25.19 -6.62 -7.86
C THR A 72 -24.79 -5.95 -6.55
N LYS A 73 -25.76 -5.41 -5.79
CA LYS A 73 -25.49 -4.82 -4.47
C LYS A 73 -24.78 -5.79 -3.54
N ARG A 74 -25.24 -7.05 -3.49
CA ARG A 74 -24.63 -8.10 -2.66
C ARG A 74 -23.17 -8.36 -3.05
N GLN A 75 -22.87 -8.43 -4.34
CA GLN A 75 -21.50 -8.61 -4.83
C GLN A 75 -20.59 -7.43 -4.45
N LEU A 76 -21.11 -6.20 -4.47
CA LEU A 76 -20.37 -5.02 -4.04
C LEU A 76 -20.10 -4.98 -2.54
N VAL A 77 -21.09 -5.35 -1.72
CA VAL A 77 -20.93 -5.48 -0.26
C VAL A 77 -19.86 -6.52 0.07
N ALA A 78 -19.93 -7.69 -0.57
CA ALA A 78 -18.94 -8.74 -0.41
C ALA A 78 -17.53 -8.26 -0.80
N LEU A 79 -17.39 -7.64 -1.97
CA LEU A 79 -16.11 -7.09 -2.44
C LEU A 79 -15.53 -6.06 -1.47
N ARG A 80 -16.38 -5.15 -0.97
CA ARG A 80 -15.99 -4.12 -0.01
C ARG A 80 -15.49 -4.73 1.30
N ALA A 81 -16.28 -5.61 1.91
CA ALA A 81 -15.91 -6.26 3.16
C ALA A 81 -14.59 -7.02 3.04
N MET A 82 -14.41 -7.77 1.94
CA MET A 82 -13.15 -8.49 1.69
C MET A 82 -11.94 -7.55 1.55
N LEU A 83 -12.11 -6.41 0.86
CA LEU A 83 -11.03 -5.42 0.74
C LEU A 83 -10.71 -4.77 2.10
N GLU A 84 -11.72 -4.42 2.88
CA GLU A 84 -11.56 -3.82 4.21
C GLU A 84 -10.84 -4.78 5.17
N VAL A 85 -11.26 -6.04 5.26
CA VAL A 85 -10.59 -7.08 6.07
C VAL A 85 -9.14 -7.26 5.64
N SER A 86 -8.90 -7.38 4.33
CA SER A 86 -7.56 -7.55 3.79
C SER A 86 -6.66 -6.34 4.14
N ILE A 87 -7.19 -5.11 4.09
CA ILE A 87 -6.46 -3.87 4.48
C ILE A 87 -6.12 -3.88 5.97
N LEU A 88 -7.08 -4.24 6.83
CA LEU A 88 -6.86 -4.35 8.27
C LEU A 88 -5.75 -5.36 8.58
N GLN A 89 -5.73 -6.51 7.91
CA GLN A 89 -4.70 -7.54 8.08
C GLN A 89 -3.30 -7.09 7.65
N ASP A 90 -3.17 -6.35 6.54
CA ASP A 90 -1.86 -5.84 6.14
C ASP A 90 -1.34 -4.77 7.11
N SER A 91 -2.26 -4.01 7.74
CA SER A 91 -1.92 -3.01 8.75
C SER A 91 -1.41 -3.70 10.03
N THR A 92 -2.14 -4.69 10.54
CA THR A 92 -1.73 -5.47 11.72
C THR A 92 -0.46 -6.28 11.47
N ALA A 93 -0.29 -6.89 10.29
CA ALA A 93 0.93 -7.62 9.95
C ALA A 93 2.16 -6.70 9.88
N THR A 94 1.99 -5.45 9.41
CA THR A 94 3.06 -4.45 9.38
C THR A 94 3.40 -3.96 10.79
N GLU A 95 2.39 -3.72 11.63
CA GLU A 95 2.58 -3.34 13.04
C GLU A 95 3.25 -4.45 13.86
N LEU A 96 2.83 -5.71 13.67
CA LEU A 96 3.44 -6.88 14.33
C LEU A 96 4.89 -7.08 13.87
N SER A 97 5.18 -6.88 12.58
CA SER A 97 6.55 -6.97 12.06
C SER A 97 7.43 -5.81 12.57
N LEU A 98 6.89 -4.60 12.66
CA LEU A 98 7.63 -3.43 13.15
C LEU A 98 7.87 -3.53 14.65
N SER A 99 6.86 -3.88 15.44
CA SER A 99 6.99 -4.09 16.88
C SER A 99 7.96 -5.22 17.21
N ALA A 100 7.94 -6.33 16.46
CA ALA A 100 8.93 -7.39 16.59
C ALA A 100 10.36 -6.91 16.25
N ALA A 101 10.53 -6.10 15.21
CA ALA A 101 11.83 -5.53 14.85
C ALA A 101 12.34 -4.52 15.89
N ILE A 102 11.46 -3.69 16.45
CA ILE A 102 11.77 -2.76 17.54
C ILE A 102 12.17 -3.54 18.79
N ALA A 103 11.41 -4.56 19.17
CA ALA A 103 11.73 -5.40 20.34
C ALA A 103 13.07 -6.14 20.15
N ASP A 104 13.38 -6.61 18.94
CA ASP A 104 14.66 -7.23 18.66
C ASP A 104 15.83 -6.25 18.72
N HIS A 105 15.64 -5.04 18.19
CA HIS A 105 16.61 -3.95 18.29
C HIS A 105 16.84 -3.56 19.76
N GLN A 106 15.78 -3.42 20.55
CA GLN A 106 15.84 -3.12 21.98
C GLN A 106 16.51 -4.23 22.80
N ARG A 107 16.34 -5.51 22.42
CA ARG A 107 17.05 -6.63 23.06
C ARG A 107 18.54 -6.65 22.74
N ARG A 108 18.93 -6.16 21.56
CA ARG A 108 20.33 -6.09 21.14
C ARG A 108 21.05 -4.85 21.68
N ALA A 109 20.31 -3.77 21.89
CA ALA A 109 20.85 -2.53 22.44
C ALA A 109 21.14 -2.71 23.93
N THR A 110 22.41 -2.79 24.30
CA THR A 110 22.79 -2.66 25.72
C THR A 110 22.65 -1.19 26.14
N PRO A 111 22.36 -0.90 27.42
CA PRO A 111 22.31 0.48 27.92
C PRO A 111 23.59 1.26 27.57
N GLU A 112 24.75 0.59 27.58
CA GLU A 112 26.05 1.17 27.21
C GLU A 112 26.14 1.56 25.73
N GLN A 113 25.54 0.79 24.82
CA GLN A 113 25.50 1.12 23.40
C GLN A 113 24.61 2.33 23.14
N ILE A 114 23.45 2.41 23.81
CA ILE A 114 22.54 3.56 23.70
C ILE A 114 23.21 4.83 24.21
N ILE A 115 23.92 4.75 25.34
CA ILE A 115 24.68 5.87 25.91
C ILE A 115 25.81 6.29 24.95
N SER A 116 26.58 5.34 24.43
CA SER A 116 27.67 5.60 23.48
C SER A 116 27.16 6.25 22.19
N GLU A 117 26.02 5.81 21.67
CA GLU A 117 25.41 6.36 20.45
C GLU A 117 24.82 7.77 20.68
N LEU A 118 24.24 8.03 21.85
CA LEU A 118 23.79 9.37 22.25
C LEU A 118 24.96 10.34 22.44
N GLU A 119 26.07 9.87 23.01
CA GLU A 119 27.30 10.66 23.15
C GLU A 119 27.85 11.04 21.77
N GLN A 120 27.95 10.08 20.84
CA GLN A 120 28.37 10.31 19.45
C GLN A 120 27.46 11.31 18.73
N TYR A 121 26.14 11.22 18.92
CA TYR A 121 25.20 12.19 18.36
C TYR A 121 25.41 13.59 18.94
N SER A 122 25.59 13.70 20.26
CA SER A 122 25.82 14.97 20.94
C SER A 122 27.15 15.62 20.52
N GLU A 123 28.18 14.82 20.28
CA GLU A 123 29.48 15.28 19.78
C GLU A 123 29.39 15.75 18.33
N ALA A 124 28.71 14.99 17.47
CA ALA A 124 28.44 15.39 16.10
C ALA A 124 27.63 16.70 16.06
N GLU A 125 26.68 16.89 16.96
CA GLU A 125 25.89 18.12 17.03
C GLU A 125 26.68 19.31 17.58
N ARG A 126 27.54 19.08 18.59
CA ARG A 126 28.49 20.11 19.06
C ARG A 126 29.49 20.50 17.98
N ALA A 127 29.96 19.55 17.18
CA ALA A 127 30.84 19.82 16.04
C ALA A 127 30.11 20.66 14.97
N ARG A 128 28.87 20.29 14.62
CA ARG A 128 28.03 21.09 13.70
C ARG A 128 27.82 22.52 14.20
N ARG A 129 27.53 22.69 15.49
CA ARG A 129 27.39 24.03 16.10
C ARG A 129 28.69 24.82 16.09
N ARG A 130 29.84 24.17 16.28
CA ARG A 130 31.16 24.80 16.18
C ARG A 130 31.45 25.30 14.76
N CYS A 131 31.22 24.45 13.76
CA CYS A 131 31.36 24.85 12.36
C CYS A 131 30.41 26.01 11.99
N MET A 132 29.15 25.95 12.43
CA MET A 132 28.18 27.02 12.19
C MET A 132 28.51 28.33 12.94
N ALA A 133 29.23 28.26 14.06
CA ALA A 133 29.68 29.41 14.82
C ALA A 133 30.92 30.08 14.20
N GLU A 134 31.79 29.29 13.55
CA GLU A 134 32.99 29.79 12.86
C GLU A 134 32.67 30.41 11.49
N ASP A 135 31.55 30.04 10.87
CA ASP A 135 31.06 30.61 9.60
C ASP A 135 30.13 31.84 9.77
N LEU A 136 29.86 32.31 10.99
CA LEU A 136 29.11 33.55 11.20
C LEU A 136 30.04 34.75 11.00
N PRO A 137 29.93 35.51 9.88
CA PRO A 137 30.69 36.75 9.77
C PRO A 137 30.28 37.66 10.92
N ALA A 138 31.26 38.26 11.60
CA ALA A 138 31.00 39.29 12.59
C ALA A 138 30.19 40.40 11.90
N ILE A 139 28.88 40.44 12.16
CA ILE A 139 28.02 41.52 11.69
C ILE A 139 28.43 42.75 12.48
N ASP A 140 29.38 43.51 11.92
CA ASP A 140 29.74 44.83 12.40
C ASP A 140 28.53 45.75 12.24
N ARG A 141 27.92 46.11 13.38
CA ARG A 141 26.73 46.99 13.42
C ARG A 141 27.05 48.45 13.09
N ARG A 142 28.26 48.81 12.63
CA ARG A 142 28.65 50.20 12.33
C ARG A 142 28.66 50.63 10.87
N THR A 143 28.28 49.78 9.93
CA THR A 143 28.24 50.18 8.51
C THR A 143 26.89 49.91 7.88
N ALA A 144 25.99 50.89 8.01
CA ALA A 144 24.92 51.09 7.05
C ALA A 144 25.52 51.80 5.82
N PRO A 145 25.43 51.25 4.59
CA PRO A 145 25.78 52.00 3.40
C PRO A 145 24.54 52.71 2.83
N ALA A 146 24.74 53.99 2.54
CA ALA A 146 23.88 54.78 1.67
C ALA A 146 23.92 54.20 0.23
N ALA A 147 22.77 54.30 -0.43
CA ALA A 147 22.51 53.82 -1.78
C ALA A 147 23.40 54.44 -2.86
N THR A 148 23.80 53.66 -3.87
CA THR A 148 23.73 54.01 -5.32
C THR A 148 24.15 52.82 -6.21
N PRO A 149 23.79 52.80 -7.51
CA PRO A 149 23.44 51.58 -8.24
C PRO A 149 24.37 51.27 -9.44
N LEU A 150 23.96 50.25 -10.20
CA LEU A 150 24.42 49.81 -11.53
C LEU A 150 25.85 49.27 -11.64
N ALA A 151 25.96 47.96 -11.87
CA ALA A 151 26.17 47.39 -13.21
C ALA A 151 26.41 45.88 -13.12
N ARG A 152 25.57 45.09 -13.80
CA ARG A 152 25.81 43.66 -14.04
C ARG A 152 26.75 43.52 -15.25
N PRO A 153 27.83 42.76 -15.13
CA PRO A 153 28.30 41.94 -16.23
C PRO A 153 27.88 40.50 -16.01
N ALA A 154 27.21 39.93 -17.01
CA ALA A 154 26.92 38.51 -17.09
C ALA A 154 28.21 37.75 -17.41
N THR A 155 28.66 36.89 -16.49
CA THR A 155 29.65 35.86 -16.79
C THR A 155 28.96 34.50 -16.95
N PRO A 156 29.17 33.79 -18.08
CA PRO A 156 28.62 32.46 -18.28
C PRO A 156 29.45 31.46 -17.46
N VAL A 157 28.82 30.78 -16.51
CA VAL A 157 29.43 29.66 -15.79
C VAL A 157 29.37 28.44 -16.71
N ALA A 158 30.51 28.14 -17.36
CA ALA A 158 30.73 26.86 -18.00
C ALA A 158 30.80 25.78 -16.90
N ARG A 159 29.83 24.87 -16.88
CA ARG A 159 29.89 23.64 -16.06
C ARG A 159 30.89 22.68 -16.70
N PRO A 160 31.95 22.24 -16.00
CA PRO A 160 32.67 21.05 -16.43
C PRO A 160 31.75 19.85 -16.24
N ALA A 161 31.42 19.17 -17.35
CA ALA A 161 30.82 17.85 -17.31
C ALA A 161 31.89 16.87 -16.83
N THR A 162 31.82 16.45 -15.57
CA THR A 162 32.59 15.31 -15.08
C THR A 162 31.85 14.04 -15.52
N PRO A 163 32.37 13.22 -16.44
CA PRO A 163 31.80 11.91 -16.70
C PRO A 163 32.16 11.02 -15.52
N LEU A 164 31.20 10.79 -14.62
CA LEU A 164 31.30 9.74 -13.61
C LEU A 164 31.15 8.39 -14.34
N ALA A 165 32.26 7.90 -14.90
CA ALA A 165 32.36 6.54 -15.38
C ALA A 165 32.25 5.59 -14.17
N ARG A 166 31.02 5.13 -13.89
CA ARG A 166 30.79 4.03 -12.97
C ARG A 166 31.36 2.75 -13.60
N PRO A 167 32.32 2.07 -12.97
CA PRO A 167 32.71 0.74 -13.42
C PRO A 167 31.49 -0.18 -13.25
N ALA A 168 31.03 -0.77 -14.35
CA ALA A 168 30.03 -1.81 -14.35
C ALA A 168 30.66 -3.09 -13.77
N THR A 169 30.67 -3.22 -12.45
CA THR A 169 30.82 -4.55 -11.84
C THR A 169 29.60 -5.38 -12.19
N PRO A 170 29.73 -6.50 -12.92
CA PRO A 170 28.64 -7.43 -13.10
C PRO A 170 28.33 -8.05 -11.74
N VAL A 171 27.29 -7.57 -11.07
CA VAL A 171 26.74 -8.22 -9.89
C VAL A 171 26.18 -9.56 -10.37
N ALA A 172 26.95 -10.62 -10.12
CA ALA A 172 26.50 -11.98 -10.34
C ALA A 172 25.19 -12.18 -9.57
N ARG A 173 24.10 -12.36 -10.32
CA ARG A 173 22.77 -12.66 -9.80
C ARG A 173 22.88 -13.88 -8.87
N PRO A 174 22.53 -13.75 -7.58
CA PRO A 174 22.57 -14.89 -6.67
C PRO A 174 21.67 -15.99 -7.20
N ALA A 175 22.16 -17.23 -7.09
CA ALA A 175 21.41 -18.42 -7.50
C ALA A 175 20.01 -18.41 -6.86
N PRO A 176 18.97 -18.88 -7.57
CA PRO A 176 17.62 -18.91 -7.04
C PRO A 176 17.59 -19.71 -5.74
N ARG A 177 17.23 -19.04 -4.64
CA ARG A 177 17.02 -19.70 -3.35
C ARG A 177 16.01 -20.83 -3.55
N ARG A 178 16.38 -22.05 -3.18
CA ARG A 178 15.45 -23.20 -3.10
C ARG A 178 14.26 -22.75 -2.28
N ARG A 179 13.07 -22.73 -2.88
CA ARG A 179 11.82 -22.51 -2.14
C ARG A 179 11.71 -23.65 -1.14
N LEU A 180 11.58 -23.29 0.14
CA LEU A 180 11.26 -24.25 1.19
C LEU A 180 9.93 -24.89 0.81
N ASP A 181 9.87 -26.22 0.87
CA ASP A 181 8.63 -26.97 0.72
C ASP A 181 7.73 -26.60 1.90
N THR A 182 6.76 -25.72 1.68
CA THR A 182 5.81 -25.27 2.71
C THR A 182 4.83 -26.38 3.10
N GLY A 183 4.88 -27.56 2.48
CA GLY A 183 3.92 -28.66 2.71
C GLY A 183 2.51 -28.36 2.17
N GLU A 184 2.28 -27.14 1.68
CA GLU A 184 1.05 -26.75 0.99
C GLU A 184 1.02 -27.40 -0.41
N ARG A 185 0.25 -28.49 -0.51
CA ARG A 185 -0.12 -29.06 -1.80
C ARG A 185 -1.08 -28.14 -2.52
N ASP A 186 -1.01 -28.12 -3.85
CA ASP A 186 -1.94 -27.38 -4.71
C ASP A 186 -3.37 -27.94 -4.55
N ARG A 187 -4.18 -27.29 -3.71
CA ARG A 187 -5.60 -27.64 -3.46
C ARG A 187 -6.57 -26.91 -4.40
N THR A 188 -6.07 -26.43 -5.54
CA THR A 188 -6.86 -25.63 -6.49
C THR A 188 -8.13 -26.33 -6.94
N SER A 189 -8.07 -27.63 -7.24
CA SER A 189 -9.23 -28.40 -7.74
C SER A 189 -10.29 -28.68 -6.68
N GLU A 190 -9.88 -28.92 -5.44
CA GLU A 190 -10.79 -29.15 -4.31
C GLU A 190 -11.57 -27.90 -3.97
N LEU A 191 -10.87 -26.77 -4.00
CA LEU A 191 -11.42 -25.52 -3.56
C LEU A 191 -12.12 -24.75 -4.70
N SER A 192 -11.83 -25.02 -5.97
CA SER A 192 -12.48 -24.34 -7.11
C SER A 192 -13.99 -24.48 -7.16
N HIS A 193 -14.54 -25.49 -6.49
CA HIS A 193 -15.97 -25.74 -6.39
C HIS A 193 -16.62 -25.03 -5.18
N ARG A 194 -15.84 -24.45 -4.27
CA ARG A 194 -16.35 -23.67 -3.13
C ARG A 194 -16.63 -22.24 -3.55
N GLU A 195 -17.80 -21.74 -3.19
CA GLU A 195 -18.16 -20.33 -3.38
C GLU A 195 -17.09 -19.43 -2.73
N GLY A 196 -16.61 -18.47 -3.51
CA GLY A 196 -15.61 -17.49 -3.10
C GLY A 196 -14.16 -17.98 -3.03
N TRP A 197 -13.83 -19.21 -3.46
CA TRP A 197 -12.44 -19.68 -3.50
C TRP A 197 -11.51 -18.82 -4.37
N SER A 198 -12.05 -18.18 -5.40
CA SER A 198 -11.28 -17.27 -6.24
C SER A 198 -10.65 -16.11 -5.44
N TRP A 199 -11.23 -15.75 -4.29
CA TRP A 199 -10.75 -14.71 -3.38
C TRP A 199 -9.57 -15.10 -2.50
N LEU A 200 -9.22 -16.39 -2.36
CA LEU A 200 -8.04 -16.79 -1.60
C LEU A 200 -6.73 -16.16 -2.13
N ARG A 201 -6.73 -15.61 -3.35
CA ARG A 201 -5.58 -14.86 -3.88
C ARG A 201 -5.45 -13.43 -3.34
N LEU A 202 -6.49 -12.90 -2.70
CA LEU A 202 -6.47 -11.62 -1.99
C LEU A 202 -6.04 -11.77 -0.53
N PHE A 203 -6.28 -12.94 0.05
CA PHE A 203 -5.86 -13.31 1.40
C PHE A 203 -4.50 -14.01 1.37
N ARG A 204 -3.79 -13.99 2.49
CA ARG A 204 -2.47 -14.66 2.60
C ARG A 204 -2.61 -16.11 3.04
N ASN A 205 -3.67 -16.46 3.77
CA ASN A 205 -3.99 -17.81 4.22
C ASN A 205 -5.53 -18.08 4.09
N TYR A 206 -5.96 -19.31 4.39
CA TYR A 206 -7.37 -19.72 4.33
C TYR A 206 -8.19 -19.22 5.54
N ASP A 207 -7.60 -19.19 6.74
CA ASP A 207 -8.28 -18.76 7.96
C ASP A 207 -8.70 -17.28 7.90
N ASP A 208 -7.90 -16.44 7.22
CA ASP A 208 -8.18 -15.04 6.91
C ASP A 208 -9.43 -14.89 6.05
N TYR A 209 -9.64 -15.83 5.12
CA TYR A 209 -10.82 -15.86 4.26
C TYR A 209 -12.06 -16.31 5.02
N GLU A 210 -11.96 -17.32 5.88
CA GLU A 210 -13.07 -17.72 6.76
C GLU A 210 -13.45 -16.58 7.72
N GLY A 211 -12.48 -15.87 8.29
CA GLY A 211 -12.73 -14.67 9.10
C GLY A 211 -13.45 -13.56 8.32
N ALA A 212 -13.11 -13.36 7.04
CA ALA A 212 -13.81 -12.39 6.19
C ALA A 212 -15.27 -12.79 5.91
N LEU A 213 -15.56 -14.09 5.75
CA LEU A 213 -16.92 -14.60 5.60
C LEU A 213 -17.74 -14.42 6.87
N GLN A 214 -17.13 -14.64 8.04
CA GLN A 214 -17.80 -14.44 9.32
C GLN A 214 -18.15 -12.97 9.55
N ALA A 215 -17.21 -12.05 9.28
CA ALA A 215 -17.47 -10.62 9.35
C ALA A 215 -18.61 -10.18 8.42
N LEU A 216 -18.71 -10.79 7.23
CA LEU A 216 -19.83 -10.55 6.31
C LEU A 216 -21.17 -11.01 6.89
N ALA A 217 -21.22 -12.18 7.52
CA ALA A 217 -22.44 -12.68 8.16
C ALA A 217 -22.88 -11.76 9.31
N GLU A 218 -21.94 -11.28 10.13
CA GLU A 218 -22.22 -10.32 11.21
C GLU A 218 -22.80 -9.01 10.65
N ILE A 219 -22.24 -8.48 9.56
CA ILE A 219 -22.78 -7.28 8.89
C ILE A 219 -24.21 -7.51 8.38
N GLU A 220 -24.48 -8.66 7.75
CA GLU A 220 -25.82 -9.02 7.26
C GLU A 220 -26.83 -9.13 8.42
N GLU A 221 -26.43 -9.73 9.55
CA GLU A 221 -27.26 -9.81 10.75
C GLU A 221 -27.54 -8.44 11.36
N HIS A 222 -26.52 -7.58 11.47
CA HIS A 222 -26.68 -6.22 11.96
C HIS A 222 -27.60 -5.38 11.06
N ALA A 223 -27.50 -5.51 9.74
CA ALA A 223 -28.41 -4.85 8.81
C ALA A 223 -29.85 -5.34 8.97
N ALA A 224 -30.06 -6.65 9.06
CA ALA A 224 -31.39 -7.24 9.27
C ALA A 224 -31.98 -6.89 10.65
N ALA A 225 -31.15 -6.68 11.67
CA ALA A 225 -31.59 -6.20 12.98
C ALA A 225 -32.03 -4.74 12.92
N ALA A 226 -31.26 -3.88 12.25
CA ALA A 226 -31.59 -2.46 12.06
C ALA A 226 -32.89 -2.27 11.27
N GLU A 227 -33.14 -3.07 10.23
CA GLU A 227 -34.40 -3.04 9.49
C GLU A 227 -35.60 -3.40 10.38
N ARG A 228 -35.48 -4.46 11.19
CA ARG A 228 -36.52 -4.88 12.14
C ARG A 228 -36.80 -3.82 13.21
N GLU A 229 -35.78 -3.09 13.65
CA GLU A 229 -35.93 -1.99 14.59
C GLU A 229 -36.65 -0.80 13.95
N ALA A 230 -36.26 -0.42 12.74
CA ALA A 230 -36.93 0.64 11.98
C ALA A 230 -38.40 0.33 11.70
N GLU A 231 -38.75 -0.92 11.39
CA GLU A 231 -40.14 -1.35 11.22
C GLU A 231 -40.97 -1.21 12.50
N ARG A 232 -40.37 -1.53 13.67
CA ARG A 232 -41.03 -1.35 14.97
C ARG A 232 -41.24 0.11 15.33
N GLU A 233 -40.26 0.96 15.05
CA GLU A 233 -40.41 2.42 15.24
C GLU A 233 -41.48 3.02 14.31
N LEU A 234 -41.60 2.50 13.09
CA LEU A 234 -42.64 2.95 12.15
C LEU A 234 -44.03 2.48 12.60
N ALA A 235 -44.14 1.27 13.15
CA ALA A 235 -45.40 0.71 13.66
C ALA A 235 -45.88 1.33 14.97
N THR A 236 -45.04 2.08 15.67
CA THR A 236 -45.36 2.77 16.93
C THR A 236 -45.68 4.26 16.76
N ARG A 237 -45.58 4.80 15.54
CA ARG A 237 -45.97 6.16 15.16
C ARG A 237 -47.34 6.19 14.49
#